data_AF-A0A8R1ED25-F1
#
_entry.id   AF-A0A8R1ED25-F1
#
_cell.length_a   1.000
_cell.length_b   1.000
_cell.length_c   1.000
_cell.angle_alpha   90.00
_cell.angle_beta   90.00
_cell.angle_gamma   90.00
#
_symmetry.space_group_name_H-M   'P 1'
#
loop_
_entity.id
_entity.type
_entity.pdbx_description
1 polymer ?
#
loop_
_entity_poly.entity_id
_entity_poly.type
_entity_poly.pdbx_seq_one_letter_code
_entity_poly.pdbx_strand_id
1 'polypeptide(L)'
;MPNLDELLKIKNRLKATEITTTLPSGEVRVEKRGANGDYEQIQSDEPDDPTQTVSNRRRKKVEYLQRRGFIVDLEPDLVVGKALPGLFFGSQDVAADLSILEDYKITHIVNV
;
A
#
# COMPACT_ATOMS: atom_id res chain seq x y z
N MET A 1 22.50 -12.18 5.97
CA MET A 1 21.60 -11.24 6.67
C MET A 1 22.38 -9.97 6.94
N PRO A 2 21.94 -8.78 6.51
CA PRO A 2 22.65 -7.53 6.80
C PRO A 2 22.70 -7.27 8.32
N ASN A 3 23.82 -6.71 8.80
CA ASN A 3 24.03 -6.40 10.20
C ASN A 3 23.20 -5.17 10.62
N LEU A 4 22.60 -5.19 11.80
CA LEU A 4 21.73 -4.12 12.32
C LEU A 4 22.43 -2.75 12.35
N ASP A 5 23.72 -2.74 12.72
CA ASP A 5 24.52 -1.52 12.77
C ASP A 5 24.75 -0.90 11.39
N GLU A 6 24.84 -1.73 10.33
CA GLU A 6 24.94 -1.25 8.95
C GLU A 6 23.62 -0.65 8.48
N LEU A 7 22.50 -1.27 8.83
CA LEU A 7 21.16 -0.77 8.51
C LEU A 7 20.89 0.59 9.18
N LEU A 8 21.30 0.76 10.45
CA LEU A 8 21.17 2.02 11.17
C LEU A 8 22.03 3.14 10.55
N LYS A 9 23.23 2.83 10.07
CA LYS A 9 24.09 3.80 9.36
C LYS A 9 23.48 4.23 8.02
N ILE A 10 22.85 3.32 7.28
CA ILE A 10 22.16 3.63 6.03
C ILE A 10 20.94 4.52 6.30
N LYS A 11 20.17 4.25 7.37
CA LYS A 11 18.98 5.00 7.78
C LYS A 11 19.25 6.51 7.94
N ASN A 12 20.44 6.88 8.41
CA ASN A 12 20.84 8.28 8.62
C ASN A 12 21.29 9.00 7.34
N ARG A 13 21.57 8.26 6.26
CA ARG A 13 21.98 8.80 4.95
C ARG A 13 20.80 8.97 3.98
N LEU A 14 19.62 8.49 4.34
CA LEU A 14 18.41 8.63 3.53
C LEU A 14 17.95 10.09 3.51
N LYS A 15 17.55 10.56 2.33
CA LYS A 15 17.06 11.93 2.14
C LYS A 15 15.80 12.18 2.97
N ALA A 16 15.67 13.40 3.49
CA ALA A 16 14.40 13.87 4.03
C ALA A 16 13.33 13.75 2.94
N THR A 17 12.26 13.01 3.24
CA THR A 17 11.20 12.67 2.30
C THR A 17 9.88 13.07 2.91
N GLU A 18 9.03 13.71 2.10
CA GLU A 18 7.66 14.07 2.44
C GLU A 18 6.73 13.22 1.57
N ILE A 19 5.78 12.52 2.20
CA ILE A 19 4.82 11.64 1.55
C ILE A 19 3.46 12.27 1.67
N THR A 20 2.74 12.36 0.55
CA THR A 20 1.37 12.86 0.52
C THR A 20 0.41 11.69 0.28
N THR A 21 -0.33 11.31 1.31
CA THR A 21 -1.31 10.22 1.28
C THR A 21 -2.72 10.78 1.12
N THR A 22 -3.49 10.29 0.13
CA THR A 22 -4.90 10.66 -0.03
C THR A 22 -5.77 9.52 0.48
N LEU A 23 -6.61 9.81 1.46
CA LEU A 23 -7.56 8.85 2.00
C LEU A 23 -8.73 8.61 1.04
N PRO A 24 -9.46 7.49 1.18
CA PRO A 24 -10.68 7.22 0.40
C PRO A 24 -11.75 8.31 0.55
N SER A 25 -11.73 9.05 1.68
CA SER A 25 -12.58 10.23 1.94
C SER A 25 -12.22 11.45 1.09
N GLY A 26 -11.06 11.45 0.41
CA GLY A 26 -10.52 12.60 -0.33
C GLY A 26 -9.63 13.53 0.51
N GLU A 27 -9.53 13.29 1.82
CA GLU A 27 -8.63 14.01 2.72
C GLU A 27 -7.16 13.72 2.38
N VAL A 28 -6.31 14.74 2.44
CA VAL A 28 -4.88 14.64 2.12
C VAL A 28 -4.07 14.78 3.39
N ARG A 29 -3.20 13.82 3.67
CA ARG A 29 -2.25 13.84 4.78
C ARG A 29 -0.84 13.96 4.26
N VAL A 30 -0.07 14.89 4.83
CA VAL A 30 1.35 15.03 4.56
C VAL A 30 2.12 14.48 5.74
N GLU A 31 2.92 13.46 5.48
CA GLU A 31 3.77 12.80 6.45
C GLU A 31 5.22 13.12 6.12
N LYS A 32 5.99 13.51 7.14
CA LYS A 32 7.41 13.80 6.99
C LYS A 32 8.22 12.81 7.79
N ARG A 33 9.33 12.39 7.20
CA ARG A 33 10.29 11.53 7.89
C ARG A 33 10.98 12.30 9.01
N GLY A 34 10.75 11.88 10.24
CA GLY A 34 11.41 12.37 11.45
C GLY A 34 12.88 11.90 11.55
N ALA A 35 13.61 12.45 12.51
CA ALA A 35 15.03 12.14 12.73
C ALA A 35 15.25 10.66 13.09
N ASN A 36 14.28 10.05 13.79
CA ASN A 36 14.28 8.63 14.12
C ASN A 36 13.90 7.75 12.94
N GLY A 37 13.62 8.34 11.77
CA GLY A 37 13.23 7.68 10.53
C GLY A 37 11.80 7.16 10.47
N ASP A 38 11.00 7.44 11.49
CA ASP A 38 9.55 7.23 11.51
C ASP A 38 8.86 8.39 10.77
N TYR A 39 7.64 8.17 10.30
CA TYR A 39 6.85 9.20 9.61
C TYR A 39 5.86 9.82 10.58
N GLU A 40 5.92 11.14 10.72
CA GLU A 40 5.03 11.92 11.57
C GLU A 40 4.13 12.81 10.71
N GLN A 41 2.85 12.85 11.04
CA GLN A 41 1.87 13.71 10.35
C GLN A 41 2.12 15.16 10.76
N ILE A 42 2.31 16.03 9.77
CA ILE A 42 2.41 17.48 10.02
C ILE A 42 0.98 18.02 10.13
N GLN A 43 0.61 18.53 11.30
CA GLN A 43 -0.56 19.42 11.42
C GLN A 43 -0.15 20.79 10.87
N SER A 44 -0.80 21.25 9.80
CA SER A 44 -0.65 22.61 9.31
C SER A 44 -1.43 23.57 10.22
N ASP A 45 -0.75 24.58 10.77
CA ASP A 45 -1.34 25.63 11.61
C ASP A 45 -2.16 26.68 10.82
N GLU A 46 -2.29 26.52 9.50
CA GLU A 46 -3.16 27.39 8.69
C GLU A 46 -4.59 26.83 8.67
N PRO A 47 -5.62 27.70 8.73
CA PRO A 47 -7.00 27.26 8.63
C PRO A 47 -7.20 26.53 7.30
N ASP A 48 -7.33 25.21 7.38
CA ASP A 48 -7.62 24.33 6.26
C ASP A 48 -8.91 24.81 5.57
N ASP A 49 -8.76 25.46 4.41
CA ASP A 49 -9.76 25.34 3.38
C ASP A 49 -9.49 23.99 2.69
N PRO A 50 -10.22 22.92 3.02
CA PRO A 50 -9.96 21.56 2.49
C PRO A 50 -10.14 21.48 0.97
N THR A 51 -10.62 22.56 0.33
CA THR A 51 -10.83 22.60 -1.11
C THR A 51 -9.62 23.02 -1.96
N GLN A 52 -8.50 23.49 -1.37
CA GLN A 52 -7.41 24.11 -2.16
C GLN A 52 -6.11 23.30 -2.34
N THR A 53 -5.95 22.12 -1.76
CA THR A 53 -4.69 21.34 -1.84
C THR A 53 -4.61 20.32 -2.98
N VAL A 54 -5.69 20.11 -3.75
CA VAL A 54 -5.74 19.05 -4.77
C VAL A 54 -5.88 19.64 -6.17
N SER A 55 -4.94 19.33 -7.08
CA SER A 55 -5.07 19.75 -8.48
C SER A 55 -6.39 19.26 -9.08
N ASN A 56 -7.06 20.12 -9.85
CA ASN A 56 -8.36 19.82 -10.47
C ASN A 56 -8.37 18.48 -11.24
N ARG A 57 -7.22 18.07 -11.78
CA ARG A 57 -7.03 16.78 -12.44
C ARG A 57 -7.16 15.59 -11.48
N ARG A 58 -6.58 15.68 -10.28
CA ARG A 58 -6.64 14.63 -9.26
C ARG A 58 -8.03 14.52 -8.64
N ARG A 59 -8.67 15.65 -8.31
CA ARG A 59 -10.05 15.66 -7.78
C ARG A 59 -11.03 14.98 -8.75
N LYS A 60 -10.97 15.33 -10.04
CA LYS A 60 -11.77 14.68 -11.08
C LYS A 60 -11.47 13.18 -11.20
N LYS A 61 -10.23 12.73 -11.00
CA LYS A 61 -9.87 11.31 -11.04
C LYS A 61 -10.48 10.54 -9.85
N VAL A 62 -10.41 11.10 -8.65
CA VAL A 62 -11.01 10.50 -7.44
C VAL A 62 -12.53 10.44 -7.58
N GLU A 63 -13.16 11.55 -7.96
CA GLU A 63 -14.60 11.61 -8.20
C GLU A 63 -15.04 10.64 -9.32
N TYR A 64 -14.24 10.52 -10.38
CA TYR A 64 -14.45 9.54 -11.44
C TYR A 64 -14.39 8.10 -10.93
N LEU A 65 -13.41 7.76 -10.08
CA LEU A 65 -13.27 6.42 -9.49
C LEU A 65 -14.42 6.12 -8.52
N GLN A 66 -14.80 7.07 -7.67
CA GLN A 66 -15.94 6.96 -6.75
C GLN A 66 -17.27 6.74 -7.51
N ARG A 67 -17.44 7.38 -8.67
CA ARG A 67 -18.63 7.22 -9.53
C ARG A 67 -18.70 5.88 -10.26
N ARG A 68 -17.61 5.10 -10.33
CA ARG A 68 -17.60 3.82 -11.05
C ARG A 68 -18.21 2.65 -10.27
N GLY A 69 -18.73 2.87 -9.06
CA GLY A 69 -19.51 1.87 -8.33
C GLY A 69 -18.71 0.66 -7.85
N PHE A 70 -17.38 0.74 -7.88
CA PHE A 70 -16.51 -0.27 -7.30
C PHE A 70 -16.36 0.02 -5.80
N ILE A 71 -16.78 -0.93 -4.99
CA ILE A 71 -16.47 -0.94 -3.56
C ILE A 71 -15.06 -1.52 -3.45
N VAL A 72 -14.16 -0.78 -2.81
CA VAL A 72 -12.82 -1.30 -2.51
C VAL A 72 -12.99 -2.42 -1.51
N ASP A 73 -12.71 -3.65 -1.93
CA ASP A 73 -12.64 -4.78 -1.02
C ASP A 73 -11.31 -4.71 -0.26
N LEU A 74 -11.41 -4.79 1.07
CA LEU A 74 -10.26 -4.76 1.98
C LEU A 74 -10.03 -6.13 2.62
N GLU A 75 -10.94 -7.08 2.40
CA GLU A 75 -10.82 -8.42 2.90
C GLU A 75 -9.92 -9.24 1.95
N PRO A 76 -8.82 -9.84 2.45
CA PRO A 76 -7.94 -10.64 1.61
C PRO A 76 -8.62 -11.94 1.19
N ASP A 77 -8.59 -12.25 -0.10
CA ASP A 77 -9.16 -13.48 -0.63
C ASP A 77 -8.12 -14.60 -0.65
N LEU A 78 -8.04 -15.36 0.44
CA LEU A 78 -7.06 -16.44 0.63
C LEU A 78 -7.58 -17.82 0.17
N VAL A 79 -8.63 -17.87 -0.65
CA VAL A 79 -9.23 -19.13 -1.08
C VAL A 79 -8.40 -19.78 -2.20
N VAL A 80 -7.99 -21.04 -1.98
CA VAL A 80 -7.27 -21.85 -2.98
C VAL A 80 -8.20 -22.85 -3.65
N GLY A 81 -8.39 -22.71 -4.95
CA GLY A 81 -9.10 -23.68 -5.78
C GLY A 81 -8.15 -24.74 -6.34
N LYS A 82 -8.45 -26.03 -6.13
CA LYS A 82 -7.72 -27.14 -6.76
C LYS A 82 -8.48 -27.63 -7.99
N ALA A 83 -7.92 -27.44 -9.17
CA ALA A 83 -8.54 -27.94 -10.40
C ALA A 83 -8.14 -29.40 -10.70
N LEU A 84 -6.85 -29.70 -10.56
CA LEU A 84 -6.28 -31.02 -10.82
C LEU A 84 -5.18 -31.31 -9.79
N PRO A 85 -4.73 -32.57 -9.64
CA PRO A 85 -3.53 -32.87 -8.86
C PRO A 85 -2.34 -32.06 -9.37
N GLY A 86 -1.80 -31.18 -8.51
CA GLY A 86 -0.67 -30.31 -8.85
C GLY A 86 -1.02 -29.02 -9.60
N LEU A 87 -2.30 -28.74 -9.87
CA LEU A 87 -2.74 -27.49 -10.52
C LEU A 87 -3.78 -26.77 -9.65
N PHE A 88 -3.45 -25.55 -9.28
CA PHE A 88 -4.23 -24.70 -8.38
C PHE A 88 -4.52 -23.35 -9.03
N PHE A 89 -5.63 -22.75 -8.62
CA PHE A 89 -6.04 -21.38 -8.96
C PHE A 89 -6.29 -20.63 -7.66
N GLY A 90 -5.88 -19.36 -7.62
CA GLY A 90 -6.07 -18.50 -6.47
C GLY A 90 -6.00 -17.05 -6.92
N SER A 91 -6.40 -16.16 -6.02
CA SER A 91 -6.25 -14.72 -6.18
C SER A 91 -4.78 -14.30 -6.11
N GLN A 92 -4.52 -13.00 -6.28
CA GLN A 92 -3.21 -12.43 -6.00
C GLN A 92 -2.82 -12.56 -4.53
N ASP A 93 -3.78 -12.53 -3.61
CA ASP A 93 -3.52 -12.59 -2.16
C ASP A 93 -3.00 -13.96 -1.77
N VAL A 94 -3.54 -15.03 -2.36
CA VAL A 94 -3.01 -16.41 -2.22
C VAL A 94 -1.54 -16.48 -2.67
N ALA A 95 -1.20 -15.83 -3.78
CA ALA A 95 0.17 -15.83 -4.29
C ALA A 95 1.14 -15.01 -3.43
N ALA A 96 0.63 -14.10 -2.60
CA ALA A 96 1.41 -13.31 -1.66
C ALA A 96 1.60 -14.00 -0.29
N ASP A 97 0.78 -15.00 0.04
CA ASP A 97 0.84 -15.74 1.31
C ASP A 97 1.76 -16.96 1.22
N LEU A 98 2.95 -16.86 1.83
CA LEU A 98 3.94 -17.93 1.81
C LEU A 98 3.47 -19.21 2.53
N SER A 99 2.71 -19.07 3.62
CA SER A 99 2.25 -20.23 4.41
C SER A 99 1.30 -21.09 3.60
N ILE A 100 0.38 -20.46 2.85
CA ILE A 100 -0.53 -21.16 1.95
C ILE A 100 0.26 -21.87 0.84
N LEU A 101 1.25 -21.20 0.23
CA LEU A 101 2.06 -21.82 -0.83
C LEU A 101 2.84 -23.04 -0.31
N GLU A 102 3.38 -22.98 0.90
CA GLU A 102 4.08 -24.10 1.54
C GLU A 102 3.14 -25.27 1.85
N ASP A 103 1.96 -24.99 2.41
CA ASP A 103 0.94 -26.00 2.76
C ASP A 103 0.48 -26.80 1.53
N TYR A 104 0.28 -26.10 0.41
CA TYR A 104 -0.09 -26.72 -0.87
C TYR A 104 1.11 -27.19 -1.70
N LYS A 105 2.34 -27.00 -1.20
CA LYS A 105 3.61 -27.36 -1.86
C LYS A 105 3.73 -26.77 -3.26
N ILE A 106 3.31 -25.53 -3.41
CA ILE A 106 3.42 -24.78 -4.66
C ILE A 106 4.89 -24.48 -4.91
N THR A 107 5.38 -24.84 -6.09
CA THR A 107 6.78 -24.65 -6.49
C THR A 107 6.94 -23.61 -7.60
N HIS A 108 5.86 -23.34 -8.35
CA HIS A 108 5.85 -22.45 -9.49
C HIS A 108 4.54 -21.67 -9.50
N ILE A 109 4.62 -20.36 -9.78
CA ILE A 109 3.47 -19.47 -9.91
C ILE A 109 3.47 -18.90 -11.32
N VAL A 110 2.30 -18.94 -11.97
CA VAL A 110 2.05 -18.28 -13.25
C VAL A 110 1.13 -17.10 -12.97
N ASN A 111 1.67 -15.87 -13.02
CA ASN A 111 0.90 -14.63 -12.86
C ASN A 111 0.47 -14.12 -14.24
N VAL A 112 -0.83 -13.94 -14.45
CA VAL A 112 -1.47 -13.64 -15.75
C VAL A 112 -2.19 -12.31 -15.70
#